data_AF-A0A6M0S436-F1
#
_entry.id   AF-A0A6M0S436-F1
#
_cell.length_a   1.000
_cell.length_b   1.000
_cell.length_c   1.000
_cell.angle_alpha   90.00
_cell.angle_beta   90.00
_cell.angle_gamma   90.00
#
_symmetry.space_group_name_H-M   'P 1'
#
loop_
_entity.id
_entity.type
_entity.pdbx_description
1 polymer ?
#
loop_
_entity_poly.entity_id
_entity_poly.type
_entity_poly.pdbx_seq_one_letter_code
_entity_poly.pdbx_strand_id
1 'polypeptide(L)'
;MGSMKNRIALGLLVLGVSWPSILSAGPGYGLPGDSVNEVKTWMQGHPTLRANSREGLRVHRADIPSRRFTFQASVFPIGGFQRPENNAVWSSANRQRDLSTVRREEFILVDYDEPVTIARLEESLRTLYGPDTYADYRRAPSVYNYTSETNTIQGEVRLGNNYAYWVEVTPDIHGVITTGRLNVILSEDVDRLQNYLQRQLSVQ
;
A
#
# COMPACT_ATOMS: atom_id res chain seq x y z
N MET A 1 71.89 -46.51 9.07
CA MET A 1 72.36 -45.65 7.96
C MET A 1 71.13 -45.19 7.18
N GLY A 2 70.89 -43.88 7.05
CA GLY A 2 69.78 -43.24 6.28
C GLY A 2 68.41 -43.25 6.98
N SER A 3 67.94 -42.19 7.65
CA SER A 3 67.43 -40.89 7.15
C SER A 3 66.28 -41.01 6.15
N MET A 4 65.06 -40.62 6.56
CA MET A 4 64.39 -39.45 5.97
C MET A 4 63.14 -39.03 6.76
N LYS A 5 63.12 -37.72 7.03
CA LYS A 5 62.00 -36.93 7.56
C LYS A 5 60.92 -36.81 6.48
N ASN A 6 59.65 -36.89 6.87
CA ASN A 6 58.58 -36.22 6.13
C ASN A 6 57.74 -35.40 7.11
N ARG A 7 57.91 -34.07 7.07
CA ARG A 7 57.05 -33.08 7.70
C ARG A 7 56.02 -32.71 6.64
N ILE A 8 54.76 -33.06 6.85
CA ILE A 8 53.65 -32.57 6.00
C ILE A 8 53.13 -31.29 6.63
N ALA A 9 53.24 -30.21 5.87
CA ALA A 9 52.80 -28.88 6.22
C ALA A 9 51.31 -28.66 5.88
N LEU A 10 50.65 -27.95 6.78
CA LEU A 10 49.63 -26.91 6.61
C LEU A 10 48.86 -26.83 5.27
N GLY A 11 47.53 -26.86 5.39
CA GLY A 11 46.59 -26.40 4.36
C GLY A 11 45.15 -26.40 4.86
N LEU A 12 44.85 -25.69 5.95
CA LEU A 12 43.46 -25.49 6.38
C LEU A 12 42.85 -24.33 5.57
N LEU A 13 42.08 -24.74 4.57
CA LEU A 13 41.31 -23.92 3.65
C LEU A 13 40.18 -23.22 4.43
N VAL A 14 40.29 -21.91 4.62
CA VAL A 14 39.20 -21.08 5.14
C VAL A 14 38.19 -20.90 4.01
N LEU A 15 37.14 -21.72 4.01
CA LEU A 15 35.95 -21.47 3.21
C LEU A 15 35.22 -20.28 3.85
N GLY A 16 35.41 -19.10 3.26
CA GLY A 16 34.61 -17.92 3.56
C GLY A 16 33.15 -18.22 3.24
N VAL A 17 32.36 -18.50 4.28
CA VAL A 17 30.91 -18.54 4.19
C VAL A 17 30.45 -17.10 4.04
N SER A 18 30.23 -16.69 2.79
CA SER A 18 29.49 -15.47 2.47
C SER A 18 28.08 -15.64 3.01
N TRP A 19 27.79 -15.01 4.15
CA TRP A 19 26.42 -14.85 4.63
C TRP A 19 25.61 -14.16 3.53
N PRO A 20 24.55 -14.77 2.98
CA PRO A 20 23.64 -14.04 2.12
C PRO A 20 23.00 -12.94 2.96
N SER A 21 23.09 -11.71 2.47
CA SER A 21 22.39 -10.55 3.02
C SER A 21 20.93 -10.92 3.26
N ILE A 22 20.55 -10.92 4.53
CA ILE A 22 19.16 -11.07 4.96
C ILE A 22 18.38 -9.98 4.22
N LEU A 23 17.46 -10.40 3.33
CA LEU A 23 16.36 -9.59 2.88
C LEU A 23 15.65 -9.12 4.16
N SER A 24 15.86 -7.87 4.56
CA SER A 24 15.02 -7.26 5.60
C SER A 24 13.59 -7.35 5.08
N ALA A 25 12.81 -8.27 5.64
CA ALA A 25 11.37 -8.10 5.69
C ALA A 25 11.16 -6.70 6.28
N GLY A 26 10.58 -5.82 5.48
CA GLY A 26 10.13 -4.52 5.96
C GLY A 26 9.25 -4.75 7.19
N PRO A 27 9.18 -3.78 8.11
CA PRO A 27 8.51 -4.02 9.36
C PRO A 27 7.04 -4.39 9.15
N GLY A 28 6.52 -5.32 9.95
CA GLY A 28 5.08 -5.65 10.02
C GLY A 28 4.24 -4.55 10.71
N TYR A 29 4.64 -3.29 10.52
CA TYR A 29 3.98 -2.07 10.99
C TYR A 29 4.10 -1.02 9.88
N GLY A 30 3.20 -0.04 9.84
CA GLY A 30 3.02 0.86 8.70
C GLY A 30 1.89 0.44 7.76
N LEU A 31 0.86 -0.20 8.31
CA LEU A 31 -0.35 -0.60 7.59
C LEU A 31 -1.59 0.04 8.22
N PRO A 32 -2.74 0.04 7.52
CA PRO A 32 -4.00 0.36 8.16
C PRO A 32 -4.20 -0.47 9.44
N GLY A 33 -4.64 0.17 10.52
CA GLY A 33 -4.78 -0.41 11.85
C GLY A 33 -3.68 0.00 12.82
N ASP A 34 -2.54 0.47 12.31
CA ASP A 34 -1.46 0.98 13.15
C ASP A 34 -1.68 2.43 13.58
N SER A 35 -0.96 2.85 14.61
CA SER A 35 -1.03 4.22 15.07
C SER A 35 -0.42 5.19 14.06
N VAL A 36 -0.90 6.43 14.07
CA VAL A 36 -0.35 7.53 13.24
C VAL A 36 1.15 7.69 13.41
N ASN A 37 1.68 7.46 14.62
CA ASN A 37 3.11 7.58 14.88
C ASN A 37 3.91 6.43 14.27
N GLU A 38 3.41 5.19 14.40
CA GLU A 38 4.04 4.02 13.77
C GLU A 38 4.07 4.16 12.25
N VAL A 39 2.95 4.56 11.64
CA VAL A 39 2.89 4.79 10.19
C VAL A 39 3.86 5.90 9.77
N LYS A 40 3.95 7.02 10.51
CA LYS A 40 4.95 8.07 10.21
C LYS A 40 6.38 7.55 10.30
N THR A 41 6.71 6.79 11.34
CA THR A 41 8.05 6.23 11.53
C THR A 41 8.39 5.24 10.42
N TRP A 42 7.44 4.37 10.05
CA TRP A 42 7.58 3.47 8.91
C TRP A 42 7.80 4.26 7.62
N MET A 43 6.97 5.25 7.30
CA MET A 43 7.11 6.07 6.09
C MET A 43 8.49 6.76 6.00
N GLN A 44 9.05 7.20 7.13
CA GLN A 44 10.40 7.81 7.20
C GLN A 44 11.50 6.78 6.92
N GLY A 45 11.39 5.57 7.47
CA GLY A 45 12.36 4.49 7.28
C GLY A 45 12.18 3.70 5.98
N HIS A 46 11.05 3.82 5.30
CA HIS A 46 10.72 3.00 4.14
C HIS A 46 11.58 3.37 2.91
N PRO A 47 12.26 2.41 2.26
CA PRO A 47 13.24 2.69 1.20
C PRO A 47 12.65 3.39 -0.03
N THR A 48 11.36 3.17 -0.31
CA THR A 48 10.64 3.81 -1.42
C THR A 48 10.04 5.16 -1.02
N LEU A 49 9.52 5.29 0.21
CA LEU A 49 8.81 6.50 0.63
C LEU A 49 9.78 7.56 1.13
N ARG A 50 10.72 7.20 2.02
CA ARG A 50 11.74 8.09 2.60
C ARG A 50 11.13 9.43 3.03
N ALA A 51 10.02 9.38 3.77
CA ALA A 51 9.33 10.58 4.21
C ALA A 51 10.28 11.46 5.04
N ASN A 52 10.24 12.77 4.84
CA ASN A 52 10.89 13.68 5.77
C ASN A 52 9.94 14.02 6.94
N SER A 53 10.49 14.56 8.03
CA SER A 53 9.72 14.83 9.25
C SER A 53 8.59 15.86 9.08
N ARG A 54 8.58 16.65 7.99
CA ARG A 54 7.56 17.66 7.70
C ARG A 54 6.43 17.16 6.78
N GLU A 55 6.63 16.03 6.10
CA GLU A 55 5.65 15.45 5.17
C GLU A 55 4.45 14.79 5.87
N GLY A 56 4.61 14.41 7.15
CA GLY A 56 3.51 13.81 7.92
C GLY A 56 3.04 12.48 7.32
N LEU A 57 1.76 12.38 6.98
CA LEU A 57 1.13 11.17 6.41
C LEU A 57 0.97 11.23 4.88
N ARG A 58 1.72 12.11 4.19
CA ARG A 58 1.65 12.21 2.73
C ARG A 58 3.02 12.49 2.14
N VAL A 59 3.40 11.69 1.15
CA VAL A 59 4.63 11.90 0.40
C VAL A 59 4.36 11.98 -1.09
N HIS A 60 5.12 12.84 -1.76
CA HIS A 60 5.11 12.97 -3.21
C HIS A 60 6.51 12.73 -3.72
N ARG A 61 6.67 11.81 -4.66
CA ARG A 61 7.93 11.49 -5.33
C ARG A 61 7.72 11.65 -6.82
N ALA A 62 8.65 12.33 -7.48
CA ALA A 62 8.63 12.52 -8.93
C ALA A 62 10.04 12.26 -9.44
N ASP A 63 10.18 11.23 -10.27
CA ASP A 63 11.47 10.91 -10.89
C ASP A 63 11.71 11.81 -12.11
N ILE A 64 10.65 12.06 -12.88
CA ILE A 64 10.59 13.00 -14.02
C ILE A 64 9.21 13.69 -14.04
N PRO A 65 9.03 14.83 -14.72
CA PRO A 65 7.76 15.57 -14.71
C PRO A 65 6.52 14.75 -15.14
N SER A 66 6.72 13.79 -16.04
CA SER A 66 5.74 12.87 -16.61
C SER A 66 5.46 11.64 -15.74
N ARG A 67 6.28 11.37 -14.71
CA ARG A 67 6.16 10.20 -13.83
C ARG A 67 6.13 10.60 -12.36
N ARG A 68 5.00 10.34 -11.69
CA ARG A 68 4.76 10.74 -10.31
C ARG A 68 4.23 9.58 -9.50
N PHE A 69 4.78 9.43 -8.30
CA PHE A 69 4.29 8.55 -7.27
C PHE A 69 3.82 9.39 -6.08
N THR A 70 2.59 9.21 -5.65
CA THR A 70 2.08 9.80 -4.41
C THR A 70 1.70 8.68 -3.47
N PHE A 71 2.03 8.83 -2.19
CA PHE A 71 1.51 7.99 -1.13
C PHE A 71 0.86 8.84 -0.05
N GLN A 72 -0.26 8.37 0.49
CA GLN A 72 -0.99 9.04 1.54
C GLN A 72 -1.62 8.04 2.51
N ALA A 73 -1.37 8.21 3.79
CA ALA A 73 -2.11 7.57 4.87
C ALA A 73 -3.20 8.50 5.42
N SER A 74 -4.29 7.94 5.93
CA SER A 74 -5.40 8.70 6.50
C SER A 74 -6.06 7.96 7.67
N VAL A 75 -6.36 8.72 8.72
CA VAL A 75 -7.19 8.27 9.86
C VAL A 75 -8.69 8.26 9.52
N PHE A 76 -9.07 8.83 8.38
CA PHE A 76 -10.44 8.86 7.92
C PHE A 76 -10.70 7.70 6.96
N PRO A 77 -11.80 6.95 7.14
CA PRO A 77 -12.21 5.97 6.16
C PRO A 77 -12.72 6.66 4.90
N ILE A 78 -12.88 5.89 3.82
CA ILE A 78 -13.41 6.41 2.56
C ILE A 78 -14.86 6.89 2.77
N GLY A 79 -15.19 8.07 2.21
CA GLY A 79 -16.48 8.72 2.44
C GLY A 79 -16.63 9.45 3.79
N GLY A 80 -15.58 9.48 4.63
CA GLY A 80 -15.57 10.19 5.90
C GLY A 80 -16.36 9.48 7.02
N PHE A 81 -16.63 10.20 8.10
CA PHE A 81 -17.44 9.66 9.21
C PHE A 81 -18.92 9.76 8.88
N GLN A 82 -19.62 8.62 8.89
CA GLN A 82 -21.08 8.61 8.80
C GLN A 82 -21.68 9.23 10.06
N ARG A 83 -22.75 9.99 9.86
CA ARG A 83 -23.56 10.53 10.95
C ARG A 83 -24.49 9.39 11.40
N PRO A 84 -24.66 9.13 12.72
CA PRO A 84 -25.65 8.16 13.17
C PRO A 84 -27.02 8.50 12.57
N GLU A 85 -27.64 7.50 11.96
CA GLU A 85 -28.89 7.64 11.20
C GLU A 85 -30.14 7.68 12.10
N ASN A 86 -29.98 7.34 13.37
CA ASN A 86 -30.97 7.66 14.40
C ASN A 86 -30.70 9.08 14.93
N ASN A 87 -31.78 9.81 15.28
CA ASN A 87 -31.75 11.07 16.04
C ASN A 87 -31.17 10.91 17.45
N ALA A 88 -30.23 9.99 17.66
CA ALA A 88 -29.45 9.85 18.86
C ALA A 88 -28.81 11.19 19.16
N VAL A 89 -29.16 11.72 20.34
CA VAL A 89 -28.55 12.90 20.94
C VAL A 89 -27.04 12.78 20.76
N TRP A 90 -26.43 13.77 20.13
CA TRP A 90 -24.99 13.91 19.95
C TRP A 90 -24.31 13.92 21.33
N SER A 91 -24.05 12.74 21.88
CA SER A 91 -23.41 12.61 23.18
C SER A 91 -21.90 12.70 23.00
N SER A 92 -21.25 13.39 23.93
CA SER A 92 -19.80 13.52 23.93
C SER A 92 -19.06 12.18 23.98
N ALA A 93 -19.70 11.12 24.48
CA ALA A 93 -19.09 9.81 24.68
C ALA A 93 -19.02 8.99 23.38
N ASN A 94 -19.96 9.21 22.44
CA ASN A 94 -19.90 8.61 21.09
C ASN A 94 -18.94 9.38 20.15
N ARG A 95 -18.24 10.42 20.66
CA ARG A 95 -17.30 11.26 19.90
C ARG A 95 -15.90 10.69 19.80
N GLN A 96 -15.60 9.51 20.34
CA GLN A 96 -14.24 8.97 20.21
C GLN A 96 -14.05 8.43 18.79
N ARG A 97 -14.03 9.37 17.82
CA ARG A 97 -13.41 9.18 16.52
C ARG A 97 -11.97 8.85 16.84
N ASP A 98 -11.62 7.59 16.67
CA ASP A 98 -10.24 7.19 16.78
C ASP A 98 -9.46 7.82 15.62
N LEU A 99 -8.83 8.97 15.92
CA LEU A 99 -7.91 9.67 15.02
C LEU A 99 -6.46 9.31 15.36
N SER A 100 -6.24 8.34 16.25
CA SER A 100 -4.91 7.84 16.58
C SER A 100 -4.49 6.69 15.67
N THR A 101 -5.44 6.05 14.99
CA THR A 101 -5.24 4.91 14.10
C THR A 101 -5.44 5.28 12.64
N VAL A 102 -4.53 4.84 11.77
CA VAL A 102 -4.66 4.97 10.31
C VAL A 102 -5.69 3.95 9.82
N ARG A 103 -6.66 4.39 9.03
CA ARG A 103 -7.75 3.53 8.51
C ARG A 103 -7.58 3.15 7.05
N ARG A 104 -6.85 3.97 6.30
CA ARG A 104 -6.52 3.67 4.91
C ARG A 104 -5.20 4.28 4.51
N GLU A 105 -4.62 3.65 3.51
CA GLU A 105 -3.41 4.10 2.83
C GLU A 105 -3.63 3.99 1.33
N GLU A 106 -3.12 4.97 0.59
CA GLU A 106 -3.31 5.09 -0.84
C GLU A 106 -1.97 5.37 -1.49
N PHE A 107 -1.72 4.73 -2.63
CA PHE A 107 -0.75 5.24 -3.58
C PHE A 107 -1.36 5.49 -4.95
N ILE A 108 -0.83 6.51 -5.61
CA ILE A 108 -1.21 6.93 -6.95
C ILE A 108 0.03 6.93 -7.83
N LEU A 109 -0.04 6.21 -8.94
CA LEU A 109 0.90 6.26 -10.04
C LEU A 109 0.31 7.12 -11.16
N VAL A 110 1.10 8.09 -11.61
CA VAL A 110 0.83 8.83 -12.84
C VAL A 110 2.04 8.66 -13.74
N ASP A 111 1.84 8.16 -14.96
CA ASP A 111 2.89 7.97 -15.95
C ASP A 111 2.32 8.25 -17.35
N TYR A 112 2.80 9.31 -17.99
CA TYR A 112 2.40 9.69 -19.35
C TYR A 112 3.28 9.07 -20.44
N ASP A 113 4.41 8.46 -20.06
CA ASP A 113 5.35 7.85 -21.00
C ASP A 113 5.07 6.34 -21.18
N GLU A 114 4.64 5.67 -20.10
CA GLU A 114 4.30 4.25 -20.09
C GLU A 114 2.93 4.00 -19.45
N PRO A 115 2.06 3.15 -20.05
CA PRO A 115 0.76 2.84 -19.46
C PRO A 115 0.85 2.30 -18.04
N VAL A 116 0.01 2.82 -17.15
CA VAL A 116 -0.15 2.33 -15.78
C VAL A 116 -1.08 1.14 -15.79
N THR A 117 -0.53 -0.08 -15.70
CA THR A 117 -1.31 -1.31 -15.68
C THR A 117 -1.62 -1.75 -14.24
N ILE A 118 -2.64 -2.61 -14.08
CA ILE A 118 -2.93 -3.27 -12.79
C ILE A 118 -1.70 -4.02 -12.27
N ALA A 119 -0.94 -4.68 -13.14
CA ALA A 119 0.30 -5.37 -12.74
C ALA A 119 1.35 -4.41 -12.16
N ARG A 120 1.46 -3.16 -12.66
CA ARG A 120 2.36 -2.14 -12.08
C ARG A 120 1.88 -1.68 -10.70
N LEU A 121 0.57 -1.58 -10.48
CA LEU A 121 0.00 -1.30 -9.16
C LEU A 121 0.24 -2.46 -8.20
N GLU A 122 0.06 -3.70 -8.64
CA GLU A 122 0.37 -4.91 -7.85
C GLU A 122 1.84 -4.99 -7.43
N GLU A 123 2.75 -4.68 -8.34
CA GLU A 123 4.18 -4.63 -8.05
C GLU A 123 4.53 -3.51 -7.06
N SER A 124 3.85 -2.37 -7.16
CA SER A 124 4.00 -1.26 -6.20
C SER A 124 3.48 -1.65 -4.82
N LEU A 125 2.34 -2.33 -4.74
CA LEU A 125 1.81 -2.88 -3.49
C LEU A 125 2.82 -3.84 -2.83
N ARG A 126 3.36 -4.78 -3.62
CA ARG A 126 4.38 -5.74 -3.14
C ARG A 126 5.65 -5.04 -2.66
N THR A 127 6.08 -4.00 -3.35
CA THR A 127 7.28 -3.22 -3.01
C THR A 127 7.09 -2.40 -1.73
N LEU A 128 5.90 -1.81 -1.54
CA LEU A 128 5.58 -1.00 -0.36
C LEU A 128 5.35 -1.84 0.90
N TYR A 129 4.61 -2.94 0.78
CA TYR A 129 4.09 -3.65 1.95
C TYR A 129 4.69 -5.03 2.16
N GLY A 130 5.47 -5.52 1.19
CA GLY A 130 6.07 -6.84 1.27
C GLY A 130 5.14 -7.99 0.85
N PRO A 131 5.63 -9.24 1.00
CA PRO A 131 5.00 -10.42 0.43
C PRO A 131 3.68 -10.81 1.10
N ASP A 132 3.51 -10.56 2.41
CA ASP A 132 2.32 -11.00 3.15
C ASP A 132 1.08 -10.21 2.74
N THR A 133 1.17 -8.88 2.70
CA THR A 133 0.11 -8.00 2.21
C THR A 133 -0.20 -8.24 0.74
N TYR A 134 0.83 -8.50 -0.08
CA TYR A 134 0.63 -8.87 -1.48
C TYR A 134 -0.11 -10.22 -1.62
N ALA A 135 0.23 -11.21 -0.79
CA ALA A 135 -0.44 -12.50 -0.79
C ALA A 135 -1.91 -12.39 -0.34
N ASP A 136 -2.22 -11.53 0.65
CA ASP A 136 -3.60 -11.23 1.06
C ASP A 136 -4.39 -10.62 -0.11
N TYR A 137 -3.86 -9.58 -0.76
CA TYR A 137 -4.46 -8.98 -1.97
C TYR A 137 -4.72 -10.02 -3.08
N ARG A 138 -3.74 -10.86 -3.38
CA ARG A 138 -3.84 -11.84 -4.47
C ARG A 138 -4.90 -12.93 -4.21
N ARG A 139 -5.15 -13.25 -2.94
CA ARG A 139 -6.17 -14.22 -2.52
C ARG A 139 -7.54 -13.58 -2.28
N ALA A 140 -7.57 -12.25 -2.11
CA ALA A 140 -8.80 -11.50 -1.89
C ALA A 140 -9.78 -11.67 -3.07
N PRO A 141 -10.99 -12.21 -2.84
CA PRO A 141 -12.04 -12.20 -3.84
C PRO A 141 -12.49 -10.78 -4.17
N SER A 142 -12.90 -10.60 -5.41
CA SER A 142 -13.57 -9.39 -5.87
C SER A 142 -14.97 -9.30 -5.27
N VAL A 143 -15.28 -8.20 -4.57
CA VAL A 143 -16.58 -7.96 -3.92
C VAL A 143 -17.37 -6.83 -4.57
N TYR A 144 -16.72 -6.00 -5.38
CA TYR A 144 -17.37 -4.94 -6.15
C TYR A 144 -16.52 -4.59 -7.37
N ASN A 145 -17.12 -4.49 -8.55
CA ASN A 145 -16.45 -4.02 -9.76
C ASN A 145 -17.32 -2.99 -10.44
N TYR A 146 -16.70 -2.01 -11.07
CA TYR A 146 -17.41 -1.00 -11.82
C TYR A 146 -16.58 -0.49 -12.99
N THR A 147 -17.30 0.07 -13.95
CA THR A 147 -16.77 0.91 -15.00
C THR A 147 -17.66 2.15 -15.03
N SER A 148 -17.07 3.35 -15.12
CA SER A 148 -17.86 4.59 -15.18
C SER A 148 -18.77 4.60 -16.41
N GLU A 149 -19.86 5.38 -16.39
CA GLU A 149 -20.80 5.43 -17.53
C GLU A 149 -20.13 5.92 -18.83
N THR A 150 -19.14 6.78 -18.69
CA THR A 150 -18.27 7.25 -19.78
C THR A 150 -17.26 6.19 -20.26
N ASN A 151 -17.25 5.01 -19.65
CA ASN A 151 -16.28 3.92 -19.84
C ASN A 151 -14.82 4.34 -19.71
N THR A 152 -14.55 5.43 -19.00
CA THR A 152 -13.18 5.90 -18.78
C THR A 152 -12.58 5.24 -17.56
N ILE A 153 -13.24 5.30 -16.40
CA ILE A 153 -12.66 4.79 -15.16
C ILE A 153 -13.07 3.34 -14.95
N GLN A 154 -12.10 2.49 -14.61
CA GLN A 154 -12.36 1.09 -14.22
C GLN A 154 -11.86 0.87 -12.80
N GLY A 155 -12.66 0.23 -11.96
CA GLY A 155 -12.28 -0.04 -10.59
C GLY A 155 -12.80 -1.37 -10.05
N GLU A 156 -12.02 -1.92 -9.12
CA GLU A 156 -12.28 -3.18 -8.43
C GLU A 156 -12.05 -3.00 -6.93
N VAL A 157 -12.95 -3.54 -6.12
CA VAL A 157 -12.79 -3.71 -4.68
C VAL A 157 -12.65 -5.19 -4.39
N ARG A 158 -11.59 -5.55 -3.66
CA ARG A 158 -11.29 -6.91 -3.22
C ARG A 158 -11.29 -6.94 -1.70
N LEU A 159 -11.78 -8.02 -1.11
CA LEU A 159 -11.79 -8.21 0.34
C LEU A 159 -10.89 -9.37 0.72
N GLY A 160 -9.74 -9.08 1.31
CA GLY A 160 -8.81 -10.06 1.86
C GLY A 160 -9.21 -10.51 3.26
N ASN A 161 -8.34 -11.32 3.88
CA ASN A 161 -8.52 -11.72 5.27
C ASN A 161 -8.10 -10.61 6.24
N ASN A 162 -7.09 -9.82 5.86
CA ASN A 162 -6.56 -8.75 6.69
C ASN A 162 -7.09 -7.39 6.25
N TYR A 163 -7.10 -7.12 4.95
CA TYR A 163 -7.45 -5.81 4.40
C TYR A 163 -8.45 -5.89 3.25
N ALA A 164 -9.16 -4.78 3.04
CA ALA A 164 -9.81 -4.51 1.77
C ALA A 164 -8.88 -3.72 0.85
N TYR A 165 -9.02 -3.94 -0.45
CA TYR A 165 -8.20 -3.32 -1.48
C TYR A 165 -9.10 -2.69 -2.51
N TRP A 166 -8.83 -1.44 -2.87
CA TRP A 166 -9.54 -0.75 -3.94
C TRP A 166 -8.56 -0.29 -5.00
N VAL A 167 -8.66 -0.87 -6.19
CA VAL A 167 -7.83 -0.57 -7.34
C VAL A 167 -8.66 0.20 -8.35
N GLU A 168 -8.12 1.29 -8.87
CA GLU A 168 -8.77 2.11 -9.91
C GLU A 168 -7.73 2.52 -10.96
N VAL A 169 -8.14 2.47 -12.23
CA VAL A 169 -7.34 2.94 -13.36
C VAL A 169 -8.14 3.93 -14.20
N THR A 170 -7.46 4.98 -14.64
CA THR A 170 -8.06 6.11 -15.35
C THR A 170 -7.24 6.44 -16.60
N PRO A 171 -7.87 6.45 -17.78
CA PRO A 171 -7.28 6.86 -19.03
C PRO A 171 -7.22 8.38 -19.15
N ASP A 172 -6.29 8.83 -19.98
CA ASP A 172 -6.23 10.19 -20.46
C ASP A 172 -7.24 10.46 -21.60
N ILE A 173 -7.16 11.65 -22.19
CA ILE A 173 -8.01 12.08 -23.30
C ILE A 173 -7.83 11.24 -24.58
N HIS A 174 -6.75 10.46 -24.69
CA HIS A 174 -6.45 9.59 -25.81
C HIS A 174 -6.84 8.13 -25.54
N GLY A 175 -7.40 7.84 -24.36
CA GLY A 175 -7.79 6.48 -23.96
C GLY A 175 -6.64 5.65 -23.39
N VAL A 176 -5.46 6.24 -23.18
CA VAL A 176 -4.30 5.54 -22.59
C VAL A 176 -4.39 5.62 -21.07
N ILE A 177 -4.32 4.47 -20.39
CA ILE A 177 -4.30 4.43 -18.92
C ILE A 177 -3.00 5.05 -18.40
N THR A 178 -3.07 6.31 -17.99
CA THR A 178 -1.93 7.08 -17.47
C THR A 178 -1.95 7.23 -15.96
N THR A 179 -3.11 6.98 -15.32
CA THR A 179 -3.25 7.08 -13.88
C THR A 179 -3.78 5.79 -13.29
N GLY A 180 -3.16 5.33 -12.21
CA GLY A 180 -3.62 4.21 -11.42
C GLY A 180 -3.56 4.54 -9.94
N ARG A 181 -4.52 4.02 -9.18
CA ARG A 181 -4.65 4.20 -7.74
C ARG A 181 -4.89 2.85 -7.09
N LEU A 182 -4.27 2.64 -5.93
CA LEU A 182 -4.59 1.52 -5.06
C LEU A 182 -4.72 2.01 -3.63
N ASN A 183 -5.82 1.65 -2.97
CA ASN A 183 -6.02 1.85 -1.54
C ASN A 183 -5.91 0.50 -0.81
N VAL A 184 -5.19 0.48 0.31
CA VAL A 184 -5.25 -0.57 1.34
C VAL A 184 -6.09 0.00 2.49
N ILE A 185 -7.11 -0.74 2.90
CA ILE A 185 -8.16 -0.25 3.79
C ILE A 185 -8.41 -1.30 4.86
N LEU A 186 -8.75 -0.86 6.07
CA LEU A 186 -9.27 -1.78 7.08
C LEU A 186 -10.49 -2.55 6.55
N SER A 187 -10.49 -3.87 6.73
CA SER A 187 -11.57 -4.74 6.23
C SER A 187 -12.96 -4.34 6.74
N GLU A 188 -13.05 -3.87 7.98
CA GLU A 188 -14.30 -3.37 8.58
C GLU A 188 -14.89 -2.12 7.88
N ASP A 189 -14.10 -1.42 7.06
CA ASP A 189 -14.56 -0.25 6.30
C ASP A 189 -15.03 -0.59 4.87
N VAL A 190 -15.02 -1.88 4.46
CA VAL A 190 -15.36 -2.27 3.08
C VAL A 190 -16.81 -1.92 2.70
N ASP A 191 -17.77 -2.14 3.59
CA ASP A 191 -19.18 -1.80 3.34
C ASP A 191 -19.36 -0.28 3.19
N ARG A 192 -18.57 0.50 3.92
CA ARG A 192 -18.58 1.97 3.80
C ARG A 192 -18.03 2.41 2.45
N LEU A 193 -16.96 1.79 1.98
CA LEU A 193 -16.41 2.02 0.64
C LEU A 193 -17.46 1.69 -0.43
N GLN A 194 -18.10 0.52 -0.37
CA GLN A 194 -19.11 0.13 -1.36
C GLN A 194 -20.27 1.13 -1.42
N ASN A 195 -20.78 1.56 -0.25
CA ASN A 195 -21.81 2.59 -0.17
C ASN A 195 -21.35 3.96 -0.68
N TYR A 196 -20.07 4.30 -0.50
CA TYR A 196 -19.49 5.51 -1.09
C TYR A 196 -19.44 5.42 -2.62
N LEU A 197 -18.93 4.31 -3.16
CA LEU A 197 -18.81 4.09 -4.60
C LEU A 197 -20.17 4.05 -5.28
N GLN A 198 -21.15 3.35 -4.70
CA GLN A 198 -22.51 3.28 -5.24
C GLN A 198 -23.13 4.68 -5.36
N ARG A 199 -22.97 5.53 -4.34
CA ARG A 199 -23.44 6.92 -4.39
C ARG A 199 -22.67 7.76 -5.40
N GLN A 200 -21.35 7.62 -5.48
CA GLN A 200 -20.55 8.38 -6.43
C GLN A 200 -20.89 8.03 -7.88
N LEU A 201 -21.06 6.74 -8.17
CA LEU A 201 -21.38 6.25 -9.51
C LEU A 201 -22.84 6.53 -9.91
N SER A 202 -23.77 6.63 -8.95
CA SER A 202 -25.17 6.99 -9.23
C SER A 202 -25.39 8.49 -9.51
N VAL A 203 -24.36 9.32 -9.31
CA VAL A 203 -24.43 10.79 -9.43
C VAL A 203 -23.68 11.28 -10.69
N GLN A 204 -22.96 10.39 -11.37
CA GLN A 204 -22.30 10.66 -12.65
C GLN A 204 -23.24 10.37 -13.82
#